data_AF-A0A1N6WHS6-F1
#
_entry.id   AF-A0A1N6WHS6-F1
#
_cell.length_a   1.000
_cell.length_b   1.000
_cell.length_c   1.000
_cell.angle_alpha   90.00
_cell.angle_beta   90.00
_cell.angle_gamma   90.00
#
_symmetry.space_group_name_H-M   'P 1'
#
loop_
_entity.id
_entity.type
_entity.pdbx_description
1 polymer ?
#
loop_
_entity_poly.entity_id
_entity_poly.type
_entity_poly.pdbx_seq_one_letter_code
_entity_poly.pdbx_strand_id
1 'polypeptide(L)'
;MQQLTIFEVEPINKDGQPFNVKKARVIEKQWMGNDVERFCYVSALIPDHIRSPLEMWEVGYRKKTKEMEQITEQWGEYVFAIWHYQRYALKKSSDQCDWEKATRMLTEARDNGEPIKMRVSLDGIFRFSPELVVEYL
;
A
#
# COMPACT_ATOMS: atom_id res chain seq x y z
N MET A 1 -32.71 20.95 20.67
CA MET A 1 -31.37 20.45 21.03
C MET A 1 -31.03 19.32 20.09
N GLN A 2 -30.19 19.57 19.08
CA GLN A 2 -29.73 18.52 18.16
C GLN A 2 -28.47 17.90 18.77
N GLN A 3 -28.57 16.61 19.10
CA GLN A 3 -27.46 15.81 19.60
C GLN A 3 -26.55 15.49 18.40
N LEU A 4 -25.32 15.99 18.45
CA LEU A 4 -24.28 15.68 17.47
C LEU A 4 -23.92 14.20 17.62
N THR A 5 -24.17 13.42 16.57
CA THR A 5 -23.71 12.03 16.46
C THR A 5 -22.18 12.04 16.51
N ILE A 6 -21.63 11.63 17.65
CA ILE A 6 -20.20 11.41 17.80
C ILE A 6 -19.86 10.28 16.80
N PHE A 7 -19.02 10.59 15.82
CA PHE A 7 -18.54 9.61 14.84
C PHE A 7 -18.03 8.37 15.60
N GLU A 8 -18.64 7.21 15.36
CA GLU A 8 -18.07 5.92 15.75
C GLU A 8 -16.78 5.74 14.93
N VAL A 9 -15.67 6.20 15.50
CA VAL A 9 -14.35 5.90 14.96
C VAL A 9 -14.07 4.46 15.36
N GLU A 10 -14.10 3.54 14.40
CA GLU A 10 -13.69 2.15 14.64
C GLU A 10 -12.28 2.16 15.27
N PRO A 11 -12.02 1.35 16.31
CA PRO A 11 -10.72 1.31 16.94
C PRO A 11 -9.67 0.91 15.89
N ILE A 12 -8.66 1.75 15.72
CA ILE A 12 -7.50 1.50 14.86
C ILE A 12 -6.90 0.15 15.30
N ASN A 13 -7.05 -0.87 14.45
CA ASN A 13 -6.48 -2.18 14.71
C ASN A 13 -4.95 -2.08 14.57
N LYS A 14 -4.27 -1.97 15.71
CA LYS A 14 -2.81 -1.81 15.77
C LYS A 14 -2.05 -3.03 15.23
N ASP A 15 -2.72 -4.17 15.07
CA ASP A 15 -2.11 -5.41 14.58
C ASP A 15 -2.40 -5.65 13.08
N GLY A 16 -3.20 -4.78 12.46
CA GLY A 16 -3.65 -4.94 11.07
C GLY A 16 -4.64 -6.12 10.88
N GLN A 17 -5.32 -6.13 9.75
CA GLN A 17 -6.21 -7.22 9.34
C GLN A 17 -6.02 -7.53 7.85
N PRO A 18 -6.30 -8.76 7.39
CA PRO A 18 -6.27 -9.07 5.97
C PRO A 18 -7.14 -8.13 5.15
N PHE A 19 -6.65 -7.70 3.99
CA PHE A 19 -7.41 -6.85 3.09
C PHE A 19 -8.76 -7.46 2.71
N ASN A 20 -9.81 -6.67 2.85
CA ASN A 20 -11.19 -7.04 2.55
C ASN A 20 -11.82 -5.94 1.70
N VAL A 21 -11.95 -6.22 0.40
CA VAL A 21 -12.54 -5.31 -0.58
C VAL A 21 -13.96 -4.86 -0.21
N LYS A 22 -14.73 -5.66 0.54
CA LYS A 22 -16.09 -5.29 0.95
C LYS A 22 -16.12 -4.16 1.99
N LYS A 23 -15.02 -3.97 2.73
CA LYS A 23 -14.85 -2.85 3.68
C LYS A 23 -14.27 -1.61 3.01
N ALA A 24 -13.73 -1.75 1.80
CA ALA A 24 -13.05 -0.66 1.11
C ALA A 24 -14.04 0.30 0.46
N ARG A 25 -13.76 1.60 0.59
CA ARG A 25 -14.40 2.62 -0.23
C ARG A 25 -13.79 2.58 -1.63
N VAL A 26 -14.49 1.92 -2.55
CA VAL A 26 -14.06 1.82 -3.94
C VAL A 26 -14.22 3.16 -4.65
N ILE A 27 -13.15 3.59 -5.30
CA ILE A 27 -13.10 4.75 -6.18
C ILE A 27 -12.92 4.23 -7.60
N GLU A 28 -13.82 4.64 -8.47
CA GLU A 28 -13.72 4.37 -9.91
C GLU A 28 -13.23 5.65 -10.60
N LYS A 29 -12.20 5.51 -11.43
CA LYS A 29 -11.66 6.60 -12.23
C LYS A 29 -11.61 6.20 -13.68
N GLN A 30 -12.38 6.93 -14.49
CA GLN A 30 -12.32 6.85 -15.94
C GLN A 30 -11.02 7.47 -16.45
N TRP A 31 -10.25 6.69 -17.20
CA TRP A 31 -9.12 7.17 -18.01
C TRP A 31 -9.58 7.44 -19.45
N MET A 32 -8.65 7.87 -20.31
CA MET A 32 -8.97 8.09 -21.72
C MET A 32 -9.49 6.80 -22.37
N GLY A 33 -10.59 6.91 -23.13
CA GLY A 33 -11.25 5.75 -23.74
C GLY A 33 -12.19 5.03 -22.78
N ASN A 34 -12.28 3.70 -22.88
CA ASN A 34 -13.18 2.86 -22.07
C ASN A 34 -12.50 2.30 -20.81
N ASP A 35 -11.26 2.70 -20.51
CA ASP A 35 -10.50 2.18 -19.38
C ASP A 35 -10.99 2.78 -18.06
N VAL A 36 -11.54 1.93 -17.21
CA VAL A 36 -11.95 2.28 -15.83
C VAL A 36 -10.99 1.62 -14.87
N GLU A 37 -10.33 2.42 -14.03
CA GLU A 37 -9.53 1.91 -12.91
C GLU A 37 -10.37 1.96 -11.64
N ARG A 38 -10.53 0.80 -10.97
CA ARG A 38 -11.09 0.74 -9.62
C ARG A 38 -9.97 0.55 -8.61
N PHE A 39 -9.95 1.40 -7.60
CA PHE A 39 -8.94 1.37 -6.55
C PHE A 39 -9.55 1.80 -5.22
N CYS A 40 -8.82 1.61 -4.13
CA CYS A 40 -9.16 2.20 -2.84
C CYS A 40 -7.90 2.74 -2.17
N TYR A 41 -8.10 3.51 -1.11
CA TYR A 41 -7.01 3.95 -0.24
C TYR A 41 -7.10 3.22 1.08
N VAL A 42 -5.96 2.78 1.58
CA VAL A 42 -5.85 2.14 2.89
C VAL A 42 -4.62 2.66 3.62
N SER A 43 -4.61 2.52 4.93
CA SER A 43 -3.42 2.56 5.78
C SER A 43 -3.10 1.13 6.17
N ALA A 44 -1.87 0.66 5.95
CA ALA A 44 -1.47 -0.71 6.27
C ALA A 44 -0.04 -0.78 6.83
N LEU A 45 0.20 -1.77 7.69
CA LEU A 45 1.53 -2.15 8.12
C LEU A 45 2.24 -2.92 7.01
N ILE A 46 3.56 -2.79 6.97
CA ILE A 46 4.42 -3.54 6.05
C ILE A 46 4.98 -4.74 6.82
N PRO A 47 4.72 -6.00 6.40
CA PRO A 47 5.31 -7.16 7.06
C PRO A 47 6.84 -7.18 6.97
N ASP A 48 7.51 -7.70 8.01
CA ASP A 48 8.99 -7.77 8.11
C ASP A 48 9.68 -8.56 6.99
N HIS A 49 8.93 -9.47 6.36
CA HIS A 49 9.42 -10.29 5.26
C HIS A 49 9.39 -9.57 3.91
N ILE A 50 8.69 -8.42 3.81
CA ILE A 50 8.70 -7.57 2.63
C ILE A 50 10.01 -6.80 2.58
N ARG A 51 10.94 -7.28 1.77
CA ARG A 51 12.30 -6.78 1.69
C ARG A 51 12.70 -6.47 0.25
N SER A 52 13.47 -5.41 0.09
CA SER A 52 14.04 -5.06 -1.20
C SER A 52 15.03 -6.11 -1.69
N PRO A 53 15.28 -6.19 -3.00
CA PRO A 53 16.30 -7.09 -3.56
C PRO A 53 17.68 -6.93 -2.92
N LEU A 54 18.04 -5.71 -2.52
CA LEU A 54 19.32 -5.42 -1.89
C LEU A 54 19.40 -6.03 -0.49
N GLU A 55 18.38 -5.83 0.33
CA GLU A 55 18.29 -6.38 1.69
C GLU A 55 18.24 -7.92 1.68
N MET A 56 17.59 -8.50 0.66
CA MET A 56 17.58 -9.95 0.46
C MET A 56 18.99 -10.48 0.19
N TRP A 57 19.76 -9.80 -0.67
CA TRP A 57 21.15 -10.19 -0.95
C TRP A 57 22.01 -10.20 0.32
N GLU A 58 21.85 -9.20 1.19
CA GLU A 58 22.61 -9.06 2.44
C GLU A 58 22.34 -10.20 3.42
N VAL A 59 21.11 -10.70 3.48
CA VAL A 59 20.72 -11.81 4.38
C VAL A 59 20.92 -13.20 3.78
N GLY A 60 21.73 -13.31 2.72
CA GLY A 60 22.22 -14.59 2.21
C GLY A 60 21.42 -15.16 1.03
N TYR A 61 20.45 -14.42 0.51
CA TYR A 61 19.71 -14.79 -0.69
C TYR A 61 20.58 -14.51 -1.95
N ARG A 62 21.58 -15.38 -2.20
CA ARG A 62 22.61 -15.21 -3.25
C ARG A 62 22.31 -15.88 -4.60
N LYS A 63 21.30 -16.74 -4.69
CA LYS A 63 20.91 -17.47 -5.90
C LYS A 63 19.45 -17.21 -6.21
N LYS A 64 19.09 -16.75 -7.40
CA LYS A 64 17.68 -16.53 -7.77
C LYS A 64 16.82 -17.77 -7.47
N THR A 65 16.01 -17.73 -6.41
CA THR A 65 15.03 -18.76 -6.07
C THR A 65 13.63 -18.23 -6.35
N LYS A 66 12.67 -19.15 -6.51
CA LYS A 66 11.25 -18.80 -6.66
C LYS A 66 10.74 -17.96 -5.47
N GLU A 67 11.24 -18.24 -4.27
CA GLU A 67 10.93 -17.47 -3.06
C GLU A 67 11.45 -16.03 -3.13
N MET A 68 12.69 -15.82 -3.61
CA MET A 68 13.21 -14.45 -3.82
C MET A 68 12.40 -13.67 -4.84
N GLU A 69 12.00 -14.35 -5.93
CA GLU A 69 11.17 -13.74 -6.96
C GLU A 69 9.83 -13.29 -6.38
N GLN A 70 9.19 -14.12 -5.55
CA GLN A 70 7.94 -13.78 -4.86
C GLN A 70 8.11 -12.61 -3.88
N ILE A 71 9.12 -12.62 -3.02
CA ILE A 71 9.37 -11.53 -2.07
C ILE A 71 9.67 -10.22 -2.82
N THR A 72 10.43 -10.28 -3.90
CA THR A 72 10.76 -9.12 -4.73
C THR A 72 9.53 -8.56 -5.44
N GLU A 73 8.66 -9.44 -5.94
CA GLU A 73 7.39 -9.06 -6.57
C GLU A 73 6.49 -8.36 -5.56
N GLN A 74 6.26 -8.97 -4.38
CA GLN A 74 5.48 -8.37 -3.31
C GLN A 74 6.05 -7.02 -2.87
N TRP A 75 7.36 -6.94 -2.65
CA TRP A 75 8.03 -5.66 -2.35
C TRP A 75 7.74 -4.61 -3.43
N GLY A 76 7.85 -4.98 -4.71
CA GLY A 76 7.53 -4.09 -5.83
C GLY A 76 6.08 -3.60 -5.81
N GLU A 77 5.13 -4.47 -5.48
CA GLU A 77 3.70 -4.11 -5.36
C GLU A 77 3.46 -3.09 -4.24
N TYR A 78 4.05 -3.30 -3.05
CA TYR A 78 3.94 -2.35 -1.94
C TYR A 78 4.56 -0.98 -2.30
N VAL A 79 5.75 -0.97 -2.92
CA VAL A 79 6.40 0.28 -3.39
C VAL A 79 5.48 0.98 -4.38
N PHE A 80 4.94 0.25 -5.35
CA PHE A 80 4.06 0.80 -6.37
C PHE A 80 2.77 1.40 -5.76
N ALA A 81 2.17 0.73 -4.78
CA ALA A 81 0.97 1.19 -4.09
C ALA A 81 1.21 2.49 -3.29
N ILE A 82 2.35 2.59 -2.60
CA ILE A 82 2.78 3.81 -1.88
C ILE A 82 3.06 4.93 -2.88
N TRP A 83 3.82 4.65 -3.94
CA TRP A 83 4.15 5.60 -4.98
C TRP A 83 2.90 6.18 -5.66
N HIS A 84 1.93 5.33 -6.02
CA HIS A 84 0.64 5.74 -6.57
C HIS A 84 -0.15 6.62 -5.61
N TYR A 85 -0.16 6.29 -4.31
CA TYR A 85 -0.82 7.13 -3.30
C TYR A 85 -0.22 8.54 -3.27
N GLN A 86 1.11 8.63 -3.15
CA GLN A 86 1.81 9.91 -3.07
C GLN A 86 1.57 10.77 -4.33
N ARG A 87 1.55 10.14 -5.52
CA ARG A 87 1.40 10.84 -6.79
C ARG A 87 -0.01 11.33 -7.08
N TYR A 88 -1.03 10.58 -6.68
CA TYR A 88 -2.42 10.84 -7.11
C TYR A 88 -3.36 11.28 -5.98
N ALA A 89 -3.12 10.85 -4.74
CA ALA A 89 -3.98 11.23 -3.61
C ALA A 89 -3.59 12.61 -3.05
N LEU A 90 -2.28 12.90 -2.98
CA LEU A 90 -1.77 14.17 -2.49
C LEU A 90 -1.72 15.17 -3.65
N LYS A 91 -2.71 16.07 -3.74
CA LYS A 91 -2.80 17.16 -4.73
C LYS A 91 -1.72 18.25 -4.57
N LYS A 92 -0.52 17.89 -4.11
CA LYS A 92 0.61 18.83 -3.99
C LYS A 92 1.40 18.80 -5.29
N SER A 93 1.42 19.94 -5.97
CA SER A 93 2.19 20.16 -7.18
C SER A 93 3.69 19.96 -6.92
N SER A 94 4.35 19.39 -7.92
CA SER A 94 5.81 19.36 -8.18
C SER A 94 6.76 18.59 -7.26
N ASP A 95 6.44 18.24 -6.02
CA ASP A 95 7.29 17.35 -5.21
C ASP A 95 6.93 15.88 -5.49
N GLN A 96 7.30 15.43 -6.69
CA GLN A 96 6.97 14.10 -7.20
C GLN A 96 7.67 13.06 -6.32
N CYS A 97 6.89 12.24 -5.62
CA CYS A 97 7.42 11.00 -5.07
C CYS A 97 7.98 10.20 -6.24
N ASP A 98 9.31 10.08 -6.30
CA ASP A 98 9.99 9.18 -7.21
C ASP A 98 10.01 7.76 -6.62
N TRP A 99 10.50 6.81 -7.41
CA TRP A 99 10.57 5.43 -6.98
C TRP A 99 11.44 5.26 -5.73
N GLU A 100 12.60 5.92 -5.68
CA GLU A 100 13.54 5.85 -4.54
C GLU A 100 12.95 6.40 -3.24
N LYS A 101 12.13 7.45 -3.32
CA LYS A 101 11.41 7.97 -2.16
C LYS A 101 10.37 6.97 -1.69
N ALA A 102 9.62 6.33 -2.58
CA ALA A 102 8.65 5.31 -2.21
C ALA A 102 9.31 4.08 -1.57
N THR A 103 10.48 3.64 -2.06
CA THR A 103 11.23 2.53 -1.45
C THR A 103 11.74 2.87 -0.05
N ARG A 104 12.26 4.09 0.16
CA ARG A 104 12.65 4.57 1.51
C ARG A 104 11.46 4.62 2.45
N MET A 105 10.34 5.19 2.01
CA MET A 105 9.12 5.26 2.82
C MET A 105 8.60 3.88 3.23
N LEU A 106 8.64 2.89 2.32
CA LEU A 106 8.30 1.51 2.65
C LEU A 106 9.22 0.95 3.74
N THR A 107 10.53 1.13 3.57
CA THR A 107 11.54 0.59 4.48
C THR A 107 11.41 1.20 5.87
N GLU A 108 11.30 2.53 5.95
CA GLU A 108 11.12 3.27 7.20
C GLU A 108 9.82 2.86 7.91
N ALA A 109 8.71 2.77 7.18
CA ALA A 109 7.42 2.34 7.75
C ALA A 109 7.49 0.91 8.29
N ARG A 110 8.12 -0.02 7.56
CA ARG A 110 8.34 -1.40 8.01
C ARG A 110 9.18 -1.44 9.28
N ASP A 111 10.35 -0.81 9.26
CA ASP A 111 11.33 -0.91 10.35
C ASP A 111 10.85 -0.21 11.63
N ASN A 112 10.04 0.83 11.50
CA ASN A 112 9.42 1.51 12.63
C ASN A 112 8.11 0.84 13.10
N GLY A 113 7.59 -0.13 12.35
CA GLY A 113 6.27 -0.73 12.62
C GLY A 113 5.12 0.28 12.48
N GLU A 114 5.25 1.25 11.58
CA GLU A 114 4.29 2.32 11.39
C GLU A 114 3.39 2.06 10.17
N PRO A 115 2.06 2.28 10.27
CA PRO A 115 1.17 2.16 9.14
C PRO A 115 1.47 3.23 8.08
N ILE A 116 1.47 2.84 6.81
CA ILE A 116 1.65 3.75 5.68
C ILE A 116 0.44 3.73 4.75
N LYS A 117 0.12 4.91 4.22
CA LYS A 117 -0.99 5.09 3.29
C LYS A 117 -0.61 4.63 1.89
N MET A 118 -1.47 3.85 1.28
CA MET A 118 -1.25 3.25 -0.03
C MET A 118 -2.52 3.22 -0.87
N ARG A 119 -2.35 3.18 -2.19
CA ARG A 119 -3.42 3.03 -3.17
C ARG A 119 -3.44 1.59 -3.66
N VAL A 120 -4.52 0.88 -3.38
CA VAL A 120 -4.69 -0.53 -3.75
C VAL A 120 -5.51 -0.61 -5.03
N SER A 121 -4.93 -1.11 -6.12
CA SER A 121 -5.67 -1.40 -7.35
C SER A 121 -6.52 -2.66 -7.17
N LEU A 122 -7.80 -2.59 -7.52
CA LEU A 122 -8.74 -3.72 -7.41
C LEU A 122 -8.84 -4.51 -8.72
N ASP A 123 -8.42 -3.90 -9.82
CA ASP A 123 -8.48 -4.43 -11.17
C ASP A 123 -7.10 -4.50 -11.84
N GLY A 124 -7.03 -5.32 -12.89
CA GLY A 124 -5.91 -5.36 -13.82
C GLY A 124 -4.80 -6.36 -13.45
N ILE A 125 -3.66 -6.20 -14.13
CA ILE A 125 -2.45 -7.04 -13.97
C ILE A 125 -1.80 -6.83 -12.59
N PHE A 126 -1.94 -5.64 -12.01
CA PHE A 126 -1.33 -5.25 -10.74
C PHE A 126 -2.30 -5.37 -9.56
N ARG A 127 -3.11 -6.43 -9.53
CA ARG A 127 -3.98 -6.68 -8.39
C ARG A 127 -3.12 -6.96 -7.16
N PHE A 128 -3.09 -6.00 -6.26
CA PHE A 128 -2.35 -6.06 -5.02
C PHE A 128 -3.33 -6.17 -3.84
N SER A 129 -2.92 -6.84 -2.77
CA SER A 129 -3.72 -6.94 -1.54
C SER A 129 -2.78 -6.89 -0.33
N PRO A 130 -2.72 -5.76 0.40
CA PRO A 130 -1.86 -5.65 1.57
C PRO A 130 -2.29 -6.63 2.66
N GLU A 131 -1.33 -7.20 3.36
CA GLU A 131 -1.58 -8.25 4.35
C GLU A 131 -2.17 -7.71 5.66
N LEU A 132 -1.73 -6.51 6.06
CA LEU A 132 -1.98 -5.96 7.39
C LEU A 132 -2.63 -4.57 7.31
N VAL A 133 -3.89 -4.53 6.87
CA VAL A 133 -4.68 -3.28 6.78
C VAL A 133 -5.10 -2.80 8.16
N VAL A 134 -4.71 -1.58 8.49
CA VAL A 134 -5.05 -0.90 9.74
C VAL A 134 -6.33 -0.09 9.58
N GLU A 135 -6.50 0.58 8.44
CA GLU A 135 -7.63 1.49 8.18
C GLU A 135 -8.00 1.52 6.69
N TYR A 136 -9.29 1.62 6.39
CA TYR A 136 -9.82 1.92 5.05
C TYR A 136 -10.17 3.41 4.97
N LEU A 137 -9.65 4.13 3.98
CA LEU A 137 -9.69 5.60 3.90
C LEU A 137 -10.76 6.15 2.94
#